data_AF-A0A7V3RWA4-F1
#
_entry.id   AF-A0A7V3RWA4-F1
#
_cell.length_a   1.000
_cell.length_b   1.000
_cell.length_c   1.000
_cell.angle_alpha   90.00
_cell.angle_beta   90.00
_cell.angle_gamma   90.00
#
_symmetry.space_group_name_H-M   'P 1'
#
loop_
_entity.id
_entity.type
_entity.pdbx_description
1 polymer ?
#
loop_
_entity_poly.entity_id
_entity_poly.type
_entity_poly.pdbx_seq_one_letter_code
_entity_poly.pdbx_strand_id
1 'polypeptide(L)'
;QVNADQMSEGLSLLEMERHALLMFTSCGWFFDEISGIEGTQILKYAARALQLAKRLGQDLEENFLSLLERAPSNDPQLRNGRGLWEKRVRKAIVEPSRAVAHYAIGAVLGAPEKFREFPALRMRAESIKTYPTGNTSLTLGKVQVLQTRTSEKYDAIFGAIHFGGLDVVCLQKPFVEESQWEEINAQAKVVSVGGSAGDAYLWLREKFPEPIFRLADLFEDQRRKLVHLLLEDRIGDYLRAMEALAEPDLAVLEQIAAMGIAVPDPLVVAASVHVDTKIERALENVESNLALLEPIRDLIERSIRWGYKPKWERWSRLLSQRLEAHLEDLQRTSREPEEILEDSQALLRASGILGFSLNLWKAQNLFIRACERNWYSFGKALPVAEAVATSMNLRLDLLPWRRRPERPGG
;
A
#
# COMPACT_ATOMS: atom_id res chain seq x y z
N GLN A 1 -34.61 27.68 1.64
CA GLN A 1 -34.07 26.33 1.39
C GLN A 1 -32.91 26.49 0.43
N VAL A 2 -31.74 25.95 0.78
CA VAL A 2 -30.57 25.92 -0.10
C VAL A 2 -30.72 24.72 -1.02
N ASN A 3 -30.67 24.90 -2.34
CA ASN A 3 -30.72 23.78 -3.28
C ASN A 3 -29.35 23.07 -3.37
N ALA A 4 -29.27 21.93 -4.07
CA ALA A 4 -28.04 21.14 -4.13
C ALA A 4 -26.85 21.92 -4.71
N ASP A 5 -27.09 22.78 -5.70
CA ASP A 5 -26.05 23.58 -6.36
C ASP A 5 -25.51 24.66 -5.43
N GLN A 6 -26.40 25.42 -4.77
CA GLN A 6 -26.02 26.42 -3.77
C GLN A 6 -25.29 25.79 -2.58
N MET A 7 -25.66 24.56 -2.20
CA MET A 7 -24.94 23.82 -1.16
C MET A 7 -23.54 23.43 -1.63
N SER A 8 -23.38 22.96 -2.87
CA SER A 8 -22.06 22.63 -3.42
C SER A 8 -21.16 23.85 -3.56
N GLU A 9 -21.73 24.99 -3.96
CA GLU A 9 -21.03 26.27 -4.05
C GLU A 9 -20.57 26.74 -2.67
N GLY A 10 -21.47 26.75 -1.67
CA GLY A 10 -21.14 27.11 -0.30
C GLY A 10 -20.05 26.20 0.31
N LEU A 11 -20.14 24.89 0.09
CA LEU A 11 -19.10 23.95 0.54
C LEU A 11 -17.77 24.16 -0.21
N SER A 12 -17.81 24.55 -1.48
CA SER A 12 -16.60 24.85 -2.26
C SER A 12 -15.90 26.12 -1.73
N LEU A 13 -16.66 27.14 -1.35
CA LEU A 13 -16.13 28.35 -0.68
C LEU A 13 -15.48 28.02 0.66
N LEU A 14 -16.14 27.20 1.50
CA LEU A 14 -15.59 26.77 2.80
C LEU A 14 -14.33 25.90 2.63
N GLU A 15 -14.30 25.01 1.64
CA GLU A 15 -13.12 24.19 1.35
C GLU A 15 -11.96 25.06 0.80
N MET A 16 -12.28 26.10 0.02
CA MET A 16 -11.31 27.08 -0.46
C MET A 16 -10.70 27.86 0.72
N GLU A 17 -11.53 28.38 1.63
CA GLU A 17 -11.08 29.06 2.85
C GLU A 17 -10.20 28.13 3.71
N ARG A 18 -10.60 26.88 3.90
CA ARG A 18 -9.81 25.88 4.63
C ARG A 18 -8.40 25.72 4.03
N HIS A 19 -8.30 25.63 2.71
CA HIS A 19 -7.01 25.53 2.03
C HIS A 19 -6.20 26.82 2.08
N ALA A 20 -6.86 27.97 2.02
CA ALA A 20 -6.23 29.27 2.23
C ALA A 20 -5.63 29.39 3.64
N LEU A 21 -6.30 28.88 4.68
CA LEU A 21 -5.76 28.85 6.04
C LEU A 21 -4.57 27.89 6.17
N LEU A 22 -4.66 26.70 5.56
CA LEU A 22 -3.58 25.70 5.63
C LEU A 22 -2.28 26.17 4.94
N MET A 23 -2.38 26.95 3.87
CA MET A 23 -1.19 27.48 3.20
C MET A 23 -0.46 28.58 4.02
N PHE A 24 -1.06 29.12 5.08
CA PHE A 24 -0.43 30.10 5.98
C PHE A 24 0.13 29.49 7.28
N THR A 25 0.33 28.17 7.33
CA THR A 25 0.94 27.51 8.48
C THR A 25 2.41 27.95 8.65
N SER A 26 2.73 28.54 9.80
CA SER A 26 4.04 29.19 10.04
C SER A 26 5.21 28.21 9.96
N CYS A 27 5.03 26.97 10.41
CA CYS A 27 6.06 25.93 10.37
C CYS A 27 6.54 25.61 8.95
N GLY A 28 5.70 25.78 7.93
CA GLY A 28 6.10 25.49 6.56
C GLY A 28 6.77 26.64 5.81
N TRP A 29 6.85 27.83 6.43
CA TRP A 29 7.60 28.98 5.92
C TRP A 29 8.84 29.31 6.77
N PHE A 30 9.15 28.48 7.76
CA PHE A 30 10.27 28.71 8.68
C PHE A 30 11.64 28.53 8.03
N PHE A 31 11.74 27.67 7.02
CA PHE A 31 13.01 27.29 6.40
C PHE A 31 13.39 28.20 5.22
N ASP A 32 14.69 28.41 5.04
CA ASP A 32 15.26 29.25 3.98
C ASP A 32 15.05 28.69 2.56
N GLU A 33 14.67 27.41 2.43
CA GLU A 33 14.46 26.74 1.14
C GLU A 33 12.97 26.50 0.85
N ILE A 34 12.43 27.25 -0.11
CA ILE A 34 11.03 27.13 -0.54
C ILE A 34 10.68 25.76 -1.14
N SER A 35 11.65 25.08 -1.76
CA SER A 35 11.45 23.75 -2.35
C SER A 35 11.54 22.59 -1.36
N GLY A 36 11.71 22.89 -0.07
CA GLY A 36 11.60 21.92 1.01
C GLY A 36 10.26 21.19 1.01
N ILE A 37 10.16 20.11 1.78
CA ILE A 37 8.93 19.31 1.86
C ILE A 37 7.76 20.13 2.39
N GLU A 38 8.03 21.05 3.31
CA GLU A 38 7.05 21.90 3.97
C GLU A 38 6.53 22.99 3.02
N GLY A 39 7.42 23.76 2.38
CA GLY A 39 7.05 24.79 1.40
C GLY A 39 6.31 24.17 0.21
N THR A 40 6.76 23.01 -0.27
CA THR A 40 6.05 22.25 -1.31
C THR A 40 4.65 21.84 -0.87
N GLN A 41 4.47 21.38 0.38
CA GLN A 41 3.16 20.99 0.92
C GLN A 41 2.22 22.18 1.05
N ILE A 42 2.72 23.33 1.49
CA ILE A 42 1.95 24.57 1.54
C ILE A 42 1.47 24.98 0.14
N LEU A 43 2.35 24.93 -0.87
CA LEU A 43 1.96 25.27 -2.24
C LEU A 43 0.93 24.29 -2.83
N LYS A 44 0.91 23.02 -2.40
CA LYS A 44 -0.18 22.09 -2.76
C LYS A 44 -1.53 22.53 -2.19
N TYR A 45 -1.57 23.13 -1.00
CA TYR A 45 -2.80 23.72 -0.47
C TYR A 45 -3.21 24.95 -1.28
N ALA A 46 -2.26 25.82 -1.62
CA ALA A 46 -2.52 26.96 -2.51
C ALA A 46 -3.09 26.51 -3.86
N ALA A 47 -2.52 25.47 -4.48
CA ALA A 47 -3.05 24.89 -5.72
C ALA A 47 -4.50 24.44 -5.59
N ARG A 48 -4.88 23.80 -4.49
CA ARG A 48 -6.27 23.40 -4.27
C ARG A 48 -7.21 24.60 -4.09
N ALA A 49 -6.76 25.67 -3.40
CA ALA A 49 -7.53 26.90 -3.29
C ALA A 49 -7.74 27.56 -4.65
N LEU A 50 -6.69 27.65 -5.49
CA LEU A 50 -6.77 28.19 -6.85
C LEU A 50 -7.70 27.37 -7.75
N GLN A 51 -7.68 26.03 -7.65
CA GLN A 51 -8.63 25.17 -8.37
C GLN A 51 -10.08 25.49 -8.01
N LEU A 52 -10.38 25.66 -6.72
CA LEU A 52 -11.72 25.98 -6.24
C LEU A 52 -12.14 27.40 -6.67
N ALA A 53 -11.22 28.37 -6.59
CA ALA A 53 -11.45 29.73 -7.08
C ALA A 53 -11.79 29.73 -8.57
N LYS A 54 -11.03 29.01 -9.40
CA LYS A 54 -11.27 28.89 -10.84
C LYS A 54 -12.63 28.26 -11.14
N ARG A 55 -13.01 27.23 -10.38
CA ARG A 55 -14.35 26.61 -10.48
C ARG A 55 -15.47 27.60 -10.14
N LEU A 56 -15.23 28.51 -9.20
CA LEU A 56 -16.14 29.59 -8.81
C LEU A 56 -16.04 30.84 -9.73
N GLY A 57 -15.33 30.73 -10.87
CA GLY A 57 -15.22 31.78 -11.87
C GLY A 57 -14.08 32.78 -11.68
N GLN A 58 -13.12 32.50 -10.78
CA GLN A 58 -11.97 33.36 -10.50
C GLN A 58 -10.66 32.68 -10.91
N ASP A 59 -10.08 33.06 -12.05
CA ASP A 59 -8.77 32.56 -12.47
C ASP A 59 -7.64 33.42 -11.88
N LEU A 60 -7.02 32.91 -10.81
CA LEU A 60 -5.99 33.62 -10.03
C LEU A 60 -4.59 33.03 -10.22
N GLU A 61 -4.44 31.96 -11.01
CA GLU A 61 -3.21 31.17 -11.05
C GLU A 61 -2.01 31.98 -11.55
N GLU A 62 -2.14 32.70 -12.67
CA GLU A 62 -1.01 33.42 -13.26
C GLU A 62 -0.51 34.57 -12.37
N ASN A 63 -1.43 35.28 -11.72
CA ASN A 63 -1.10 36.32 -10.75
C ASN A 63 -0.35 35.73 -9.54
N PHE A 64 -0.81 34.57 -9.06
CA PHE A 64 -0.15 33.84 -7.98
C PHE A 64 1.28 33.40 -8.38
N LEU A 65 1.45 32.84 -9.59
CA LEU A 65 2.76 32.40 -10.08
C LEU A 65 3.74 33.55 -10.28
N SER A 66 3.25 34.71 -10.73
CA SER A 66 4.07 35.91 -10.88
C SER A 66 4.62 36.41 -9.54
N LEU A 67 3.85 36.30 -8.46
CA LEU A 67 4.33 36.60 -7.11
C LEU A 67 5.29 35.53 -6.60
N LEU A 68 4.95 34.25 -6.81
CA LEU A 68 5.73 33.11 -6.36
C LEU A 68 7.12 33.04 -7.02
N GLU A 69 7.25 33.52 -8.25
CA GLU A 69 8.51 33.62 -8.98
C GLU A 69 9.58 34.46 -8.27
N ARG A 70 9.16 35.40 -7.41
CA ARG A 70 10.06 36.27 -6.63
C ARG A 70 10.75 35.53 -5.49
N ALA A 71 10.28 34.34 -5.12
CA ALA A 71 10.89 33.51 -4.10
C ALA A 71 12.01 32.65 -4.73
N PRO A 72 13.29 32.91 -4.44
CA PRO A 72 14.40 32.12 -4.97
C PRO A 72 14.38 30.71 -4.37
N SER A 73 14.91 29.74 -5.13
CA SER A 73 15.20 28.39 -4.64
C SER A 73 16.70 28.13 -4.79
N ASN A 74 17.29 27.46 -3.81
CA ASN A 74 18.69 27.03 -3.88
C ASN A 74 18.86 25.81 -4.80
N ASP A 75 17.77 25.16 -5.24
CA ASP A 75 17.81 24.09 -6.24
C ASP A 75 17.97 24.69 -7.66
N PRO A 76 19.11 24.50 -8.34
CA PRO A 76 19.36 25.08 -9.66
C PRO A 76 18.38 24.58 -10.73
N GLN A 77 17.80 23.39 -10.55
CA GLN A 77 16.81 22.87 -11.48
C GLN A 77 15.47 23.59 -11.33
N LEU A 78 15.12 24.06 -10.14
CA LEU A 78 13.88 24.77 -9.89
C LEU A 78 14.03 26.27 -10.11
N ARG A 79 15.18 26.85 -9.77
CA ARG A 79 15.52 28.28 -9.83
C ARG A 79 14.73 29.17 -8.86
N ASN A 80 13.40 29.06 -8.86
CA ASN A 80 12.49 29.89 -8.06
C ASN A 80 11.17 29.17 -7.78
N GLY A 81 10.27 29.84 -7.07
CA GLY A 81 8.96 29.30 -6.71
C GLY A 81 8.08 28.94 -7.92
N ARG A 82 8.16 29.65 -9.06
CA ARG A 82 7.44 29.27 -10.29
C ARG A 82 7.98 27.93 -10.83
N GLY A 83 9.29 27.74 -10.87
CA GLY A 83 9.86 26.45 -11.30
C GLY A 83 9.53 25.30 -10.35
N LEU A 84 9.48 25.56 -9.03
CA LEU A 84 8.96 24.60 -8.05
C LEU A 84 7.49 24.23 -8.34
N TRP A 85 6.65 25.23 -8.62
CA TRP A 85 5.24 25.02 -8.95
C TRP A 85 5.08 24.08 -10.14
N GLU A 86 5.72 24.41 -11.26
CA GLU A 86 5.62 23.65 -12.51
C GLU A 86 6.12 22.21 -12.35
N LYS A 87 7.25 22.02 -11.65
CA LYS A 87 7.89 20.71 -11.56
C LYS A 87 7.30 19.78 -10.50
N ARG A 88 6.82 20.32 -9.38
CA ARG A 88 6.39 19.51 -8.21
C ARG A 88 4.92 19.74 -7.84
N VAL A 89 4.45 20.98 -7.78
CA VAL A 89 3.09 21.29 -7.30
C VAL A 89 2.04 20.93 -8.36
N ARG A 90 2.24 21.33 -9.62
CA ARG A 90 1.30 21.08 -10.72
C ARG A 90 1.01 19.58 -10.90
N LYS A 91 2.02 18.72 -10.72
CA LYS A 91 1.86 17.25 -10.81
C LYS A 91 1.02 16.62 -9.70
N ALA A 92 0.93 17.30 -8.55
CA ALA A 92 0.13 16.88 -7.40
C ALA A 92 -1.33 17.33 -7.51
N ILE A 93 -1.65 18.19 -8.48
CA ILE A 93 -3.02 18.61 -8.76
C ILE A 93 -3.80 17.39 -9.26
N VAL A 94 -4.87 17.06 -8.55
CA VAL A 94 -5.77 15.96 -8.90
C VAL A 94 -6.84 16.50 -9.83
N GLU A 95 -6.75 16.16 -11.11
CA GLU A 95 -7.81 16.41 -12.07
C GLU A 95 -8.90 15.33 -11.97
N PRO A 96 -10.20 15.70 -12.00
CA PRO A 96 -11.32 14.77 -12.09
C PRO A 96 -11.14 13.65 -13.12
N SER A 97 -10.73 14.03 -14.35
CA SER A 97 -10.47 13.13 -15.48
C SER A 97 -9.41 12.08 -15.16
N ARG A 98 -8.29 12.49 -14.56
CA ARG A 98 -7.19 11.61 -14.13
C ARG A 98 -7.62 10.66 -13.03
N ALA A 99 -8.47 11.11 -12.11
CA ALA A 99 -9.00 10.25 -11.05
C ALA A 99 -9.96 9.19 -11.61
N VAL A 100 -10.84 9.56 -12.56
CA VAL A 100 -11.71 8.61 -13.27
C VAL A 100 -10.88 7.59 -14.04
N ALA A 101 -9.86 8.04 -14.79
CA ALA A 101 -8.96 7.14 -15.52
C ALA A 101 -8.21 6.18 -14.59
N HIS A 102 -7.82 6.66 -13.40
CA HIS A 102 -7.21 5.83 -12.38
C HIS A 102 -8.15 4.74 -11.88
N TYR A 103 -9.38 5.10 -11.53
CA TYR A 103 -10.41 4.15 -11.12
C TYR A 103 -10.67 3.11 -12.24
N ALA A 104 -10.78 3.57 -13.48
CA ALA A 104 -11.02 2.75 -14.66
C ALA A 104 -9.90 1.74 -14.89
N ILE A 105 -8.64 2.19 -14.93
CA ILE A 105 -7.47 1.31 -15.09
C ILE A 105 -7.40 0.27 -13.97
N GLY A 106 -7.62 0.70 -12.72
CA GLY A 106 -7.69 -0.25 -11.59
C GLY A 106 -8.80 -1.29 -11.78
N ALA A 107 -9.97 -0.89 -12.26
CA ALA A 107 -11.09 -1.82 -12.50
C ALA A 107 -10.79 -2.82 -13.62
N VAL A 108 -10.17 -2.35 -14.73
CA VAL A 108 -9.77 -3.18 -15.88
C VAL A 108 -8.74 -4.23 -15.48
N LEU A 109 -7.78 -3.84 -14.63
CA LEU A 109 -6.73 -4.72 -14.13
C LEU A 109 -7.18 -5.63 -12.98
N GLY A 110 -8.47 -5.62 -12.61
CA GLY A 110 -9.00 -6.45 -11.52
C GLY A 110 -8.53 -6.04 -10.13
N ALA A 111 -8.08 -4.79 -9.95
CA ALA A 111 -7.59 -4.34 -8.66
C ALA A 111 -8.68 -4.33 -7.59
N PRO A 112 -8.42 -4.82 -6.37
CA PRO A 112 -9.36 -4.73 -5.26
C PRO A 112 -9.87 -3.30 -5.02
N GLU A 113 -11.10 -3.16 -4.54
CA GLU A 113 -11.76 -1.85 -4.39
C GLU A 113 -10.96 -0.86 -3.53
N LYS A 114 -10.26 -1.35 -2.49
CA LYS A 114 -9.33 -0.55 -1.65
C LYS A 114 -8.23 0.18 -2.44
N PHE A 115 -7.83 -0.34 -3.60
CA PHE A 115 -6.83 0.30 -4.48
C PHE A 115 -7.46 1.35 -5.41
N ARG A 116 -8.79 1.42 -5.44
CA ARG A 116 -9.58 2.38 -6.22
C ARG A 116 -10.19 3.48 -5.34
N GLU A 117 -9.82 3.53 -4.05
CA GLU A 117 -10.26 4.55 -3.10
C GLU A 117 -9.39 5.81 -3.16
N PHE A 118 -10.04 6.96 -3.06
CA PHE A 118 -9.40 8.27 -2.99
C PHE A 118 -9.92 9.00 -1.75
N PRO A 119 -9.06 9.69 -0.96
CA PRO A 119 -9.49 10.36 0.26
C PRO A 119 -10.61 11.41 0.06
N ALA A 120 -10.60 12.12 -1.07
CA ALA A 120 -11.54 13.22 -1.36
C ALA A 120 -12.58 12.88 -2.45
N LEU A 121 -12.53 11.70 -3.03
CA LEU A 121 -13.43 11.26 -4.11
C LEU A 121 -13.98 9.87 -3.77
N ARG A 122 -15.30 9.74 -3.78
CA ARG A 122 -15.95 8.43 -3.85
C ARG A 122 -16.38 8.17 -5.27
N MET A 123 -16.04 6.99 -5.78
CA MET A 123 -16.40 6.57 -7.12
C MET A 123 -17.15 5.25 -7.03
N ARG A 124 -18.27 5.16 -7.74
CA ARG A 124 -19.07 3.95 -7.84
C ARG A 124 -19.32 3.64 -9.30
N ALA A 125 -18.92 2.46 -9.73
CA ALA A 125 -19.30 1.94 -11.03
C ALA A 125 -20.80 1.61 -11.03
N GLU A 126 -21.54 2.22 -11.96
CA GLU A 126 -22.93 1.85 -12.24
C GLU A 126 -22.99 0.67 -13.22
N SER A 127 -22.07 0.65 -14.18
CA SER A 127 -21.95 -0.42 -15.17
C SER A 127 -20.50 -0.56 -15.59
N ILE A 128 -20.02 -1.80 -15.67
CA ILE A 128 -18.75 -2.14 -16.32
C ILE A 128 -19.05 -3.33 -17.24
N LYS A 129 -18.70 -3.20 -18.51
CA LYS A 129 -18.86 -4.23 -19.53
C LYS A 129 -17.52 -4.45 -20.21
N THR A 130 -17.11 -5.71 -20.28
CA THR A 130 -15.87 -6.12 -20.94
C THR A 130 -16.19 -6.95 -22.16
N TYR A 131 -15.61 -6.57 -23.28
CA TYR A 131 -15.80 -7.17 -24.59
C TYR A 131 -14.46 -7.79 -25.05
N PRO A 132 -14.38 -9.13 -25.20
CA PRO A 132 -13.18 -9.78 -25.73
C PRO A 132 -12.90 -9.29 -27.16
N THR A 133 -11.66 -8.90 -27.45
CA THR A 133 -11.23 -8.44 -28.78
C THR A 133 -9.88 -9.09 -29.12
N GLY A 134 -9.92 -10.25 -29.78
CA GLY A 134 -8.72 -11.09 -30.00
C GLY A 134 -8.07 -11.53 -28.68
N ASN A 135 -6.77 -11.25 -28.51
CA ASN A 135 -6.02 -11.52 -27.28
C ASN A 135 -6.09 -10.36 -26.25
N THR A 136 -6.94 -9.37 -26.50
CA THR A 136 -7.11 -8.18 -25.65
C THR A 136 -8.56 -8.07 -25.19
N SER A 137 -8.84 -7.10 -24.32
CA SER A 137 -10.19 -6.78 -23.88
C SER A 137 -10.46 -5.29 -23.98
N LEU A 138 -11.62 -4.94 -24.54
CA LEU A 138 -12.18 -3.60 -24.52
C LEU A 138 -13.17 -3.52 -23.37
N THR A 139 -12.89 -2.69 -22.37
CA THR A 139 -13.77 -2.46 -21.23
C THR A 139 -14.38 -1.08 -21.31
N LEU A 140 -15.70 -1.00 -21.23
CA LEU A 140 -16.45 0.23 -21.07
C LEU A 140 -17.03 0.30 -19.67
N GLY A 141 -17.07 1.49 -19.08
CA GLY A 141 -17.74 1.68 -17.81
C GLY A 141 -18.39 3.05 -17.65
N LYS A 142 -19.47 3.06 -16.87
CA LYS A 142 -20.15 4.26 -16.37
C LYS A 142 -19.89 4.36 -14.88
N VAL A 143 -19.36 5.49 -14.45
CA VAL A 143 -18.96 5.75 -13.05
C VAL A 143 -19.60 7.03 -12.56
N GLN A 144 -20.20 6.95 -11.38
CA GLN A 144 -20.64 8.12 -10.63
C GLN A 144 -19.51 8.57 -9.71
N VAL A 145 -19.20 9.86 -9.73
CA VAL A 145 -18.18 10.47 -8.90
C VAL A 145 -18.81 11.46 -7.93
N LEU A 146 -18.45 11.32 -6.65
CA LEU A 146 -18.84 12.23 -5.57
C LEU A 146 -17.59 12.84 -4.93
N GLN A 147 -17.46 14.17 -4.98
CA GLN A 147 -16.50 14.90 -4.17
C GLN A 147 -17.02 14.98 -2.73
N THR A 148 -16.32 14.36 -1.79
CA THR A 148 -16.80 14.24 -0.40
C THR A 148 -16.77 15.56 0.37
N ARG A 149 -15.92 16.50 -0.04
CA ARG A 149 -15.75 17.81 0.60
C ARG A 149 -16.73 18.87 0.10
N THR A 150 -17.05 18.86 -1.18
CA THR A 150 -17.90 19.87 -1.84
C THR A 150 -19.30 19.35 -2.17
N SER A 151 -19.56 18.07 -1.90
CA SER A 151 -20.79 17.34 -2.29
C SER A 151 -21.11 17.39 -3.79
N GLU A 152 -20.14 17.78 -4.63
CA GLU A 152 -20.31 17.80 -6.08
C GLU A 152 -20.44 16.37 -6.61
N LYS A 153 -21.43 16.15 -7.46
CA LYS A 153 -21.66 14.89 -8.16
C LYS A 153 -21.58 15.10 -9.66
N TYR A 154 -20.90 14.19 -10.34
CA TYR A 154 -20.90 14.13 -11.78
C TYR A 154 -20.72 12.67 -12.22
N ASP A 155 -21.29 12.35 -13.38
CA ASP A 155 -21.14 11.04 -13.99
C ASP A 155 -20.12 11.12 -15.12
N ALA A 156 -19.33 10.06 -15.27
CA ALA A 156 -18.35 9.92 -16.34
C ALA A 156 -18.47 8.54 -16.97
N ILE A 157 -18.11 8.46 -18.24
CA ILE A 157 -17.92 7.19 -18.94
C ILE A 157 -16.46 7.06 -19.34
N PHE A 158 -15.95 5.83 -19.28
CA PHE A 158 -14.61 5.50 -19.73
C PHE A 158 -14.65 4.33 -20.69
N GLY A 159 -13.63 4.27 -21.54
CA GLY A 159 -13.29 3.09 -22.31
C GLY A 159 -11.81 2.82 -22.19
N ALA A 160 -11.46 1.55 -22.04
CA ALA A 160 -10.11 1.11 -21.81
C ALA A 160 -9.80 -0.18 -22.56
N ILE A 161 -8.56 -0.32 -23.02
CA ILE A 161 -8.06 -1.53 -23.65
C ILE A 161 -6.87 -2.03 -22.86
N HIS A 162 -6.90 -3.31 -22.46
CA HIS A 162 -5.76 -3.99 -21.86
C HIS A 162 -5.10 -4.88 -22.90
N PHE A 163 -3.87 -4.53 -23.28
CA PHE A 163 -3.07 -5.27 -24.27
C PHE A 163 -2.29 -6.43 -23.65
N GLY A 164 -2.36 -6.58 -22.32
CA GLY A 164 -1.62 -7.57 -21.55
C GLY A 164 -0.46 -6.95 -20.76
N GLY A 165 -0.05 -7.63 -19.69
CA GLY A 165 0.99 -7.12 -18.78
C GLY A 165 0.64 -5.75 -18.21
N LEU A 166 1.56 -4.79 -18.34
CA LEU A 166 1.42 -3.41 -17.85
C LEU A 166 0.85 -2.44 -18.91
N ASP A 167 0.53 -2.92 -20.10
CA ASP A 167 0.10 -2.07 -21.21
C ASP A 167 -1.42 -1.89 -21.22
N VAL A 168 -1.84 -0.69 -20.81
CA VAL A 168 -3.25 -0.30 -20.72
C VAL A 168 -3.40 1.11 -21.25
N VAL A 169 -4.44 1.29 -22.06
CA VAL A 169 -4.89 2.59 -22.56
C VAL A 169 -6.28 2.85 -22.00
N CYS A 170 -6.49 4.02 -21.43
CA CYS A 170 -7.79 4.46 -20.93
C CYS A 170 -8.09 5.87 -21.43
N LEU A 171 -9.31 6.07 -21.91
CA LEU A 171 -9.87 7.38 -22.23
C LEU A 171 -11.20 7.54 -21.49
N GLN A 172 -11.56 8.78 -21.18
CA GLN A 172 -12.78 9.10 -20.44
C GLN A 172 -13.39 10.40 -20.92
N LYS A 173 -14.70 10.54 -20.73
CA LYS A 173 -15.43 11.80 -20.94
C LYS A 173 -16.62 11.90 -19.97
N PRO A 174 -17.12 13.12 -19.72
CA PRO A 174 -18.36 13.30 -18.97
C PRO A 174 -19.51 12.51 -19.59
N PHE A 175 -20.36 11.92 -18.74
CA PHE A 175 -21.61 11.32 -19.17
C PHE A 175 -22.63 12.43 -19.43
N VAL A 176 -23.34 12.35 -20.56
CA VAL A 176 -24.34 13.35 -20.96
C VAL A 176 -25.75 12.75 -20.88
N GLU A 177 -25.97 11.62 -21.57
CA GLU A 177 -27.29 11.01 -21.70
C GLU A 177 -27.22 9.49 -21.93
N GLU A 178 -28.29 8.79 -21.60
CA GLU A 178 -28.35 7.32 -21.66
C GLU A 178 -28.36 6.78 -23.11
N SER A 179 -28.98 7.50 -24.05
CA SER A 179 -28.97 7.18 -25.50
C SER A 179 -27.55 7.07 -26.05
N GLN A 180 -26.68 8.02 -25.70
CA GLN A 180 -25.27 8.00 -26.11
C GLN A 180 -24.54 6.79 -25.52
N TRP A 181 -24.83 6.43 -24.27
CA TRP A 181 -24.22 5.26 -23.62
C TRP A 181 -24.66 3.94 -24.25
N GLU A 182 -25.94 3.82 -24.60
CA GLU A 182 -26.47 2.66 -25.33
C GLU A 182 -25.83 2.54 -26.71
N GLU A 183 -25.69 3.64 -27.45
CA GLU A 183 -25.03 3.68 -28.76
C GLU A 183 -23.56 3.22 -28.66
N ILE A 184 -22.80 3.77 -27.70
CA ILE A 184 -21.40 3.40 -27.47
C ILE A 184 -21.26 1.90 -27.16
N ASN A 185 -22.15 1.35 -26.32
CA ASN A 185 -22.14 -0.08 -26.01
C ASN A 185 -22.48 -0.96 -27.21
N ALA A 186 -23.44 -0.55 -28.04
CA ALA A 186 -23.81 -1.26 -29.24
C ALA A 186 -22.64 -1.30 -30.24
N GLN A 187 -21.98 -0.15 -30.46
CA GLN A 187 -20.81 -0.04 -31.34
C GLN A 187 -19.62 -0.84 -30.82
N ALA A 188 -19.33 -0.77 -29.51
CA ALA A 188 -18.24 -1.53 -28.90
C ALA A 188 -18.40 -3.05 -29.12
N LYS A 189 -19.63 -3.56 -29.03
CA LYS A 189 -19.93 -4.97 -29.29
C LYS A 189 -19.67 -5.36 -30.75
N VAL A 190 -19.96 -4.47 -31.70
CA VAL A 190 -19.68 -4.72 -33.12
C VAL A 190 -18.17 -4.75 -33.37
N VAL A 191 -17.45 -3.76 -32.83
CA VAL A 191 -15.99 -3.65 -32.98
C VAL A 191 -15.28 -4.83 -32.31
N SER A 192 -15.76 -5.31 -31.16
CA SER A 192 -15.13 -6.43 -30.45
C SER A 192 -15.27 -7.77 -31.17
N VAL A 193 -16.39 -8.03 -31.83
CA VAL A 193 -16.66 -9.32 -32.51
C VAL A 193 -15.95 -9.41 -33.86
N GLY A 194 -15.83 -8.30 -34.58
CA GLY A 194 -15.28 -8.27 -35.94
C GLY A 194 -13.91 -7.62 -36.10
N GLY A 195 -13.37 -6.99 -35.06
CA GLY A 195 -12.18 -6.13 -35.14
C GLY A 195 -10.95 -6.68 -34.40
N SER A 196 -9.79 -6.13 -34.77
CA SER A 196 -8.53 -6.29 -34.06
C SER A 196 -8.42 -5.32 -32.88
N ALA A 197 -7.41 -5.51 -32.02
CA ALA A 197 -7.07 -4.55 -30.97
C ALA A 197 -6.77 -3.14 -31.53
N GLY A 198 -6.25 -3.05 -32.76
CA GLY A 198 -6.03 -1.79 -33.47
C GLY A 198 -7.34 -1.09 -33.84
N ASP A 199 -8.32 -1.84 -34.34
CA ASP A 199 -9.65 -1.30 -34.68
C ASP A 199 -10.39 -0.80 -33.43
N ALA A 200 -10.30 -1.55 -32.33
CA ALA A 200 -10.83 -1.12 -31.04
C ALA A 200 -10.14 0.16 -30.53
N TYR A 201 -8.82 0.28 -30.68
CA TYR A 201 -8.09 1.48 -30.30
C TYR A 201 -8.48 2.71 -31.15
N LEU A 202 -8.59 2.54 -32.47
CA LEU A 202 -9.01 3.62 -33.37
C LEU A 202 -10.44 4.07 -33.06
N TRP A 203 -11.36 3.12 -32.87
CA TRP A 203 -12.74 3.42 -32.46
C TRP A 203 -12.78 4.14 -31.09
N LEU A 204 -12.00 3.68 -30.12
CA LEU A 204 -11.93 4.31 -28.80
C LEU A 204 -11.42 5.76 -28.90
N ARG A 205 -10.42 6.01 -29.74
CA ARG A 205 -9.88 7.36 -30.03
C ARG A 205 -10.87 8.26 -30.76
N GLU A 206 -11.74 7.70 -31.59
CA GLU A 206 -12.81 8.46 -32.25
C GLU A 206 -13.90 8.87 -31.26
N LYS A 207 -14.28 7.97 -30.33
CA LYS A 207 -15.42 8.19 -29.42
C LYS A 207 -15.07 8.93 -28.14
N PHE A 208 -13.82 8.93 -27.72
CA PHE A 208 -13.35 9.59 -26.50
C PHE A 208 -12.24 10.61 -26.80
N PRO A 209 -12.32 11.82 -26.22
CA PRO A 209 -11.34 12.88 -26.44
C PRO A 209 -10.02 12.60 -25.71
N GLU A 210 -8.99 13.39 -26.05
CA GLU A 210 -7.75 13.48 -25.27
C GLU A 210 -8.01 14.01 -23.84
N PRO A 211 -7.10 13.73 -22.87
CA PRO A 211 -5.85 12.99 -22.99
C PRO A 211 -6.03 11.46 -22.89
N ILE A 212 -5.06 10.73 -23.44
CA ILE A 212 -4.93 9.29 -23.24
C ILE A 212 -4.23 9.05 -21.90
N PHE A 213 -4.81 8.24 -21.04
CA PHE A 213 -4.18 7.81 -19.80
C PHE A 213 -3.61 6.39 -19.94
N ARG A 214 -2.38 6.23 -19.49
CA ARG A 214 -1.70 4.94 -19.33
C ARG A 214 -1.37 4.70 -17.86
N LEU A 215 -0.84 3.53 -17.56
CA LEU A 215 -0.35 3.20 -16.22
C LEU A 215 0.66 4.24 -15.69
N ALA A 216 1.50 4.79 -16.58
CA ALA A 216 2.48 5.82 -16.23
C ALA A 216 1.85 7.14 -15.76
N ASP A 217 0.65 7.47 -16.24
CA ASP A 217 -0.05 8.73 -15.96
C ASP A 217 -0.83 8.69 -14.64
N LEU A 218 -0.94 7.51 -14.02
CA LEU A 218 -1.60 7.35 -12.73
C LEU A 218 -0.86 8.05 -11.58
N PHE A 219 -1.56 8.30 -10.47
CA PHE A 219 -0.95 8.81 -9.25
C PHE A 219 0.13 7.86 -8.75
N GLU A 220 1.26 8.39 -8.32
CA GLU A 220 2.48 7.63 -8.05
C GLU A 220 2.27 6.47 -7.05
N ASP A 221 1.65 6.75 -5.92
CA ASP A 221 1.43 5.74 -4.87
C ASP A 221 0.55 4.59 -5.37
N GLN A 222 -0.50 4.92 -6.10
CA GLN A 222 -1.43 3.93 -6.61
C GLN A 222 -0.86 3.17 -7.81
N ARG A 223 -0.08 3.84 -8.67
CA ARG A 223 0.69 3.21 -9.75
C ARG A 223 1.62 2.14 -9.20
N ARG A 224 2.37 2.43 -8.13
CA ARG A 224 3.25 1.46 -7.47
C ARG A 224 2.46 0.25 -6.97
N LYS A 225 1.32 0.49 -6.29
CA LYS A 225 0.44 -0.58 -5.80
C LYS A 225 -0.10 -1.47 -6.93
N LEU A 226 -0.58 -0.87 -8.03
CA LEU A 226 -1.08 -1.60 -9.20
C LEU A 226 0.01 -2.43 -9.87
N VAL A 227 1.20 -1.87 -10.04
CA VAL A 227 2.34 -2.62 -10.60
C VAL A 227 2.70 -3.80 -9.71
N HIS A 228 2.75 -3.62 -8.39
CA HIS A 228 3.02 -4.72 -7.46
C HIS A 228 1.96 -5.81 -7.53
N LEU A 229 0.68 -5.44 -7.59
CA LEU A 229 -0.43 -6.39 -7.73
C LEU A 229 -0.32 -7.21 -9.03
N LEU A 230 -0.04 -6.55 -10.16
CA LEU A 230 0.11 -7.23 -11.46
C LEU A 230 1.34 -8.14 -11.55
N LEU A 231 2.37 -7.85 -10.77
CA LEU A 231 3.59 -8.65 -10.73
C LEU A 231 3.54 -9.75 -9.68
N GLU A 232 2.57 -9.77 -8.76
CA GLU A 232 2.51 -10.71 -7.65
C GLU A 232 2.48 -12.17 -8.15
N ASP A 233 1.59 -12.47 -9.09
CA ASP A 233 1.49 -13.81 -9.70
C ASP A 233 2.79 -14.21 -10.42
N ARG A 234 3.36 -13.27 -11.19
CA ARG A 234 4.57 -13.51 -11.97
C ARG A 234 5.79 -13.70 -11.07
N ILE A 235 5.89 -12.93 -9.98
CA ILE A 235 6.91 -13.12 -8.95
C ILE A 235 6.75 -14.51 -8.35
N GLY A 236 5.52 -14.95 -8.06
CA GLY A 236 5.22 -16.31 -7.62
C GLY A 236 5.71 -17.38 -8.60
N ASP A 237 5.49 -17.19 -9.91
CA ASP A 237 6.01 -18.07 -10.96
C ASP A 237 7.54 -18.14 -10.97
N TYR A 238 8.21 -16.98 -10.87
CA TYR A 238 9.67 -16.93 -10.80
C TYR A 238 10.21 -17.64 -9.56
N LEU A 239 9.59 -17.42 -8.40
CA LEU A 239 9.99 -18.07 -7.15
C LEU A 239 9.82 -19.59 -7.26
N ARG A 240 8.70 -20.09 -7.80
CA ARG A 240 8.49 -21.54 -8.04
C ARG A 240 9.52 -22.14 -8.98
N ALA A 241 9.84 -21.45 -10.08
CA ALA A 241 10.86 -21.92 -11.02
C ALA A 241 12.25 -21.96 -10.37
N MET A 242 12.62 -20.94 -9.60
CA MET A 242 13.89 -20.91 -8.86
C MET A 242 13.95 -22.00 -7.78
N GLU A 243 12.85 -22.26 -7.07
CA GLU A 243 12.75 -23.35 -6.10
C GLU A 243 12.97 -24.72 -6.75
N ALA A 244 12.34 -24.98 -7.89
CA ALA A 244 12.46 -26.25 -8.61
C ALA A 244 13.87 -26.51 -9.14
N LEU A 245 14.61 -25.45 -9.50
CA LEU A 245 16.00 -25.53 -9.91
C LEU A 245 16.94 -25.73 -8.70
N ALA A 246 16.67 -25.05 -7.60
CA ALA A 246 17.53 -25.04 -6.42
C ALA A 246 17.48 -26.34 -5.60
N GLU A 247 16.29 -26.94 -5.45
CA GLU A 247 16.09 -28.10 -4.57
C GLU A 247 17.02 -29.29 -4.86
N PRO A 248 17.19 -29.76 -6.12
CA PRO A 248 18.09 -30.87 -6.42
C PRO A 248 19.57 -30.51 -6.23
N ASP A 249 19.93 -29.23 -6.38
CA ASP A 249 21.32 -28.77 -6.41
C ASP A 249 21.89 -28.47 -5.01
N LEU A 250 21.05 -28.37 -3.97
CA LEU A 250 21.52 -28.07 -2.60
C LEU A 250 22.61 -29.02 -2.11
N ALA A 251 22.48 -30.32 -2.36
CA ALA A 251 23.48 -31.31 -1.97
C ALA A 251 24.81 -31.08 -2.71
N VAL A 252 24.75 -30.66 -3.97
CA VAL A 252 25.94 -30.34 -4.79
C VAL A 252 26.59 -29.06 -4.27
N LEU A 253 25.81 -28.03 -3.92
CA LEU A 253 26.33 -26.80 -3.33
C LEU A 253 27.05 -27.04 -2.00
N GLU A 254 26.47 -27.88 -1.16
CA GLU A 254 27.09 -28.31 0.10
C GLU A 254 28.40 -29.07 -0.13
N GLN A 255 28.47 -29.92 -1.16
CA GLN A 255 29.71 -30.62 -1.54
C GLN A 255 30.78 -29.64 -2.06
N ILE A 256 30.42 -28.70 -2.94
CA ILE A 256 31.33 -27.68 -3.47
C ILE A 256 31.92 -26.85 -2.32
N ALA A 257 31.07 -26.38 -1.42
CA ALA A 257 31.50 -25.63 -0.24
C ALA A 257 32.37 -26.46 0.71
N ALA A 258 32.05 -27.74 0.91
CA ALA A 258 32.85 -28.66 1.74
C ALA A 258 34.25 -28.92 1.16
N MET A 259 34.42 -28.85 -0.17
CA MET A 259 35.72 -28.90 -0.83
C MET A 259 36.52 -27.60 -0.73
N GLY A 260 35.98 -26.56 -0.08
CA GLY A 260 36.60 -25.23 0.01
C GLY A 260 36.53 -24.44 -1.30
N ILE A 261 35.69 -24.86 -2.25
CA ILE A 261 35.49 -24.17 -3.53
C ILE A 261 34.38 -23.13 -3.33
N ALA A 262 34.61 -21.91 -3.79
CA ALA A 262 33.59 -20.86 -3.76
C ALA A 262 32.44 -21.24 -4.71
N VAL A 263 31.22 -21.30 -4.17
CA VAL A 263 30.02 -21.54 -4.97
C VAL A 263 29.74 -20.33 -5.86
N PRO A 264 29.50 -20.51 -7.17
CA PRO A 264 29.17 -19.40 -8.06
C PRO A 264 27.95 -18.61 -7.61
N ASP A 265 28.05 -17.28 -7.61
CA ASP A 265 26.98 -16.36 -7.15
C ASP A 265 25.59 -16.64 -7.75
N PRO A 266 25.42 -16.96 -9.06
CA PRO A 266 24.10 -17.27 -9.61
C PRO A 266 23.43 -18.47 -8.93
N LEU A 267 24.21 -19.49 -8.52
CA LEU A 267 23.69 -20.66 -7.82
C LEU A 267 23.36 -20.33 -6.36
N VAL A 268 24.18 -19.51 -5.71
CA VAL A 268 23.89 -18.98 -4.35
C VAL A 268 22.55 -18.25 -4.36
N VAL A 269 22.32 -17.35 -5.32
CA VAL A 269 21.07 -16.60 -5.45
C VAL A 269 19.87 -17.52 -5.67
N ALA A 270 19.98 -18.50 -6.58
CA ALA A 270 18.90 -19.46 -6.84
C ALA A 270 18.55 -20.28 -5.59
N ALA A 271 19.57 -20.86 -4.93
CA ALA A 271 19.38 -21.66 -3.71
C ALA A 271 18.87 -20.83 -2.52
N SER A 272 19.25 -19.56 -2.43
CA SER A 272 18.78 -18.66 -1.37
C SER A 272 17.27 -18.50 -1.40
N VAL A 273 16.64 -18.49 -2.57
CA VAL A 273 15.17 -18.42 -2.69
C VAL A 273 14.50 -19.63 -2.05
N HIS A 274 15.00 -20.84 -2.31
CA HIS A 274 14.45 -22.06 -1.73
C HIS A 274 14.60 -22.10 -0.20
N VAL A 275 15.77 -21.68 0.31
CA VAL A 275 16.02 -21.59 1.76
C VAL A 275 15.12 -20.56 2.41
N ASP A 276 15.02 -19.36 1.83
CA ASP A 276 14.14 -18.30 2.31
C ASP A 276 12.68 -18.78 2.38
N THR A 277 12.17 -19.43 1.34
CA THR A 277 10.79 -19.95 1.34
C THR A 277 10.57 -21.02 2.41
N LYS A 278 11.51 -21.97 2.59
CA LYS A 278 11.38 -23.00 3.65
C LYS A 278 11.35 -22.38 5.04
N ILE A 279 12.19 -21.37 5.29
CA ILE A 279 12.22 -20.64 6.56
C ILE A 279 10.92 -19.87 6.75
N GLU A 280 10.47 -19.11 5.75
CA GLU A 280 9.25 -18.30 5.84
C GLU A 280 8.00 -19.17 6.09
N ARG A 281 7.86 -20.30 5.39
CA ARG A 281 6.77 -21.27 5.65
C ARG A 281 6.82 -21.86 7.06
N ALA A 282 8.01 -22.14 7.59
CA ALA A 282 8.15 -22.63 8.97
C ALA A 282 7.79 -21.56 10.00
N LEU A 283 8.03 -20.28 9.69
CA LEU A 283 7.67 -19.15 10.54
C LEU A 283 6.18 -18.77 10.47
N GLU A 284 5.45 -19.15 9.43
CA GLU A 284 4.00 -18.85 9.26
C GLU A 284 3.13 -19.52 10.32
N ASN A 285 3.44 -20.76 10.74
CA ASN A 285 2.65 -21.52 11.71
C ASN A 285 3.48 -22.00 12.90
N VAL A 286 4.42 -21.16 13.34
CA VAL A 286 5.45 -21.52 14.32
C VAL A 286 4.87 -21.87 15.69
N GLU A 287 3.76 -21.25 16.07
CA GLU A 287 3.06 -21.47 17.35
C GLU A 287 2.51 -22.90 17.45
N SER A 288 2.11 -23.48 16.32
CA SER A 288 1.51 -24.82 16.29
C SER A 288 2.55 -25.95 16.28
N ASN A 289 3.81 -25.68 15.87
CA ASN A 289 4.81 -26.76 15.76
C ASN A 289 6.26 -26.25 15.81
N LEU A 290 6.76 -25.99 17.02
CA LEU A 290 8.16 -25.61 17.25
C LEU A 290 9.17 -26.66 16.78
N ALA A 291 8.81 -27.95 16.76
CA ALA A 291 9.70 -29.04 16.37
C ALA A 291 10.11 -28.99 14.88
N LEU A 292 9.42 -28.18 14.07
CA LEU A 292 9.81 -27.92 12.69
C LEU A 292 10.99 -26.95 12.59
N LEU A 293 11.37 -26.28 13.67
CA LEU A 293 12.42 -25.26 13.63
C LEU A 293 13.82 -25.84 13.74
N GLU A 294 14.03 -27.00 14.37
CA GLU A 294 15.34 -27.64 14.44
C GLU A 294 15.87 -28.03 13.05
N PRO A 295 15.09 -28.68 12.17
CA PRO A 295 15.49 -28.92 10.78
C PRO A 295 15.79 -27.62 10.01
N ILE A 296 15.08 -26.54 10.34
CA ILE A 296 15.25 -25.23 9.70
C ILE A 296 16.53 -24.55 10.17
N ARG A 297 16.85 -24.62 11.46
CA ARG A 297 18.15 -24.16 11.99
C ARG A 297 19.28 -24.90 11.29
N ASP A 298 19.20 -26.22 11.20
CA ASP A 298 20.23 -27.03 10.54
C ASP A 298 20.34 -26.69 9.03
N LEU A 299 19.22 -26.38 8.37
CA LEU A 299 19.23 -25.86 7.00
C LEU A 299 19.96 -24.51 6.91
N ILE A 300 19.69 -23.57 7.81
CA ILE A 300 20.36 -22.25 7.83
C ILE A 300 21.87 -22.44 8.02
N GLU A 301 22.29 -23.23 9.00
CA GLU A 301 23.71 -23.45 9.31
C GLU A 301 24.46 -24.09 8.15
N ARG A 302 23.86 -25.06 7.47
CA ARG A 302 24.45 -25.66 6.25
C ARG A 302 24.47 -24.66 5.11
N SER A 303 23.45 -23.82 4.99
CA SER A 303 23.33 -22.86 3.90
C SER A 303 24.36 -21.73 3.95
N ILE A 304 24.68 -21.27 5.16
CA ILE A 304 25.72 -20.25 5.37
C ILE A 304 27.06 -20.70 4.78
N ARG A 305 27.37 -22.00 4.78
CA ARG A 305 28.64 -22.55 4.28
C ARG A 305 28.85 -22.34 2.78
N TRP A 306 27.78 -22.35 1.98
CA TRP A 306 27.86 -22.10 0.54
C TRP A 306 27.64 -20.63 0.16
N GLY A 307 27.54 -19.72 1.14
CA GLY A 307 27.45 -18.28 0.90
C GLY A 307 26.05 -17.67 1.07
N TYR A 308 25.07 -18.43 1.56
CA TYR A 308 23.77 -17.90 1.95
C TYR A 308 23.90 -16.81 3.01
N LYS A 309 23.11 -15.74 2.87
CA LYS A 309 23.04 -14.65 3.84
C LYS A 309 21.64 -14.61 4.46
N PRO A 310 21.48 -15.13 5.69
CA PRO A 310 20.18 -15.16 6.35
C PRO A 310 19.60 -13.74 6.55
N LYS A 311 18.29 -13.62 6.36
CA LYS A 311 17.57 -12.35 6.50
C LYS A 311 17.10 -12.11 7.95
N TRP A 312 18.04 -12.15 8.89
CA TRP A 312 17.76 -12.07 10.34
C TRP A 312 16.85 -10.91 10.73
N GLU A 313 17.09 -9.71 10.18
CA GLU A 313 16.28 -8.53 10.47
C GLU A 313 14.81 -8.69 10.02
N ARG A 314 14.59 -9.33 8.86
CA ARG A 314 13.23 -9.57 8.33
C ARG A 314 12.47 -10.53 9.22
N TRP A 315 13.09 -11.64 9.63
CA TRP A 315 12.45 -12.66 10.47
C TRP A 315 12.24 -12.17 11.91
N SER A 316 13.21 -11.44 12.47
CA SER A 316 13.07 -10.76 13.76
C SER A 316 11.88 -9.81 13.75
N ARG A 317 11.78 -8.94 12.73
CA ARG A 317 10.63 -8.04 12.58
C ARG A 317 9.29 -8.78 12.45
N LEU A 318 9.24 -9.87 11.68
CA LEU A 318 8.03 -10.67 11.50
C LEU A 318 7.53 -11.24 12.84
N LEU A 319 8.42 -11.91 13.59
CA LEU A 319 8.04 -12.51 14.88
C LEU A 319 7.75 -11.46 15.95
N SER A 320 8.50 -10.35 15.98
CA SER A 320 8.21 -9.22 16.87
C SER A 320 6.82 -8.64 16.63
N GLN A 321 6.42 -8.44 15.37
CA GLN A 321 5.08 -7.91 15.03
C GLN A 321 3.95 -8.87 15.42
N ARG A 322 4.14 -10.18 15.26
CA ARG A 322 3.17 -11.20 15.72
C ARG A 322 3.04 -11.22 17.23
N LEU A 323 4.18 -11.19 17.94
CA LEU A 323 4.20 -11.13 19.40
C LEU A 323 3.48 -9.88 19.92
N GLU A 324 3.71 -8.72 19.30
CA GLU A 324 3.00 -7.49 19.62
C GLU A 324 1.49 -7.63 19.42
N ALA A 325 1.04 -8.26 18.33
CA ALA A 325 -0.39 -8.48 18.07
C ALA A 325 -1.04 -9.38 19.15
N HIS A 326 -0.39 -10.49 19.51
CA HIS A 326 -0.86 -11.37 20.59
C HIS A 326 -0.99 -10.61 21.92
N LEU A 327 0.00 -9.77 22.25
CA LEU A 327 -0.03 -8.98 23.49
C LEU A 327 -1.02 -7.81 23.47
N GLU A 328 -1.40 -7.31 22.29
CA GLU A 328 -2.53 -6.39 22.12
C GLU A 328 -3.86 -7.11 22.35
N ASP A 329 -4.01 -8.35 21.85
CA ASP A 329 -5.21 -9.18 22.08
C ASP A 329 -5.36 -9.56 23.56
N LEU A 330 -4.23 -9.80 24.26
CA LEU A 330 -4.21 -10.05 25.70
C LEU A 330 -4.78 -8.86 26.48
N GLN A 331 -4.51 -7.62 26.04
CA GLN A 331 -5.06 -6.40 26.67
C GLN A 331 -6.55 -6.20 26.38
N ARG A 332 -7.00 -6.60 25.20
CA ARG A 332 -8.41 -6.49 24.78
C ARG A 332 -9.28 -7.64 25.29
N THR A 333 -8.67 -8.68 25.88
CA THR A 333 -9.35 -9.90 26.32
C THR A 333 -10.15 -10.53 25.17
N SER A 334 -9.56 -10.58 23.97
CA SER A 334 -10.23 -11.05 22.75
C SER A 334 -10.17 -12.57 22.55
N ARG A 335 -9.22 -13.25 23.20
CA ARG A 335 -9.07 -14.72 23.28
C ARG A 335 -8.75 -15.13 24.72
N GLU A 336 -8.78 -16.43 25.00
CA GLU A 336 -8.38 -16.96 26.30
C GLU A 336 -6.91 -16.62 26.59
N PRO A 337 -6.58 -16.05 27.78
CA PRO A 337 -5.22 -15.64 28.11
C PRO A 337 -4.19 -16.76 28.00
N GLU A 338 -4.57 -18.00 28.33
CA GLU A 338 -3.69 -19.16 28.24
C GLU A 338 -3.17 -19.38 26.82
N GLU A 339 -4.07 -19.43 25.83
CA GLU A 339 -3.68 -19.59 24.42
C GLU A 339 -2.77 -18.46 23.94
N ILE A 340 -3.12 -17.21 24.25
CA ILE A 340 -2.34 -16.04 23.82
C ILE A 340 -0.92 -16.10 24.40
N LEU A 341 -0.79 -16.48 25.67
CA LEU A 341 0.49 -16.57 26.35
C LEU A 341 1.32 -17.75 25.86
N GLU A 342 0.70 -18.90 25.55
CA GLU A 342 1.36 -20.03 24.92
C GLU A 342 1.87 -19.69 23.51
N ASP A 343 1.02 -19.07 22.68
CA ASP A 343 1.40 -18.58 21.34
C ASP A 343 2.57 -17.58 21.43
N SER A 344 2.51 -16.65 22.39
CA SER A 344 3.58 -15.68 22.66
C SER A 344 4.89 -16.36 23.10
N GLN A 345 4.80 -17.37 23.96
CA GLN A 345 5.94 -18.15 24.42
C GLN A 345 6.57 -18.95 23.28
N ALA A 346 5.75 -19.49 22.36
CA ALA A 346 6.24 -20.19 21.19
C ALA A 346 7.05 -19.27 20.28
N LEU A 347 6.57 -18.05 20.00
CA LEU A 347 7.31 -17.05 19.21
C LEU A 347 8.67 -16.69 19.84
N LEU A 348 8.72 -16.52 21.16
CA LEU A 348 9.96 -16.25 21.89
C LEU A 348 10.94 -17.42 21.80
N ARG A 349 10.46 -18.66 21.99
CA ARG A 349 11.27 -19.87 21.85
C ARG A 349 11.79 -20.06 20.42
N ALA A 350 10.98 -19.76 19.42
CA ALA A 350 11.36 -19.87 18.02
C ALA A 350 12.62 -19.04 17.69
N SER A 351 12.68 -17.80 18.19
CA SER A 351 13.86 -16.95 18.02
C SER A 351 15.13 -17.53 18.65
N GLY A 352 14.99 -18.18 19.81
CA GLY A 352 16.07 -18.89 20.49
C GLY A 352 16.56 -20.13 19.74
N ILE A 353 15.63 -20.92 19.17
CA ILE A 353 15.98 -22.11 18.37
C ILE A 353 16.71 -21.69 17.10
N LEU A 354 16.23 -20.66 16.41
CA LEU A 354 16.80 -20.19 15.15
C LEU A 354 18.04 -19.30 15.32
N GLY A 355 18.37 -18.90 16.55
CA GLY A 355 19.62 -18.20 16.88
C GLY A 355 19.62 -16.70 16.58
N PHE A 356 18.48 -16.02 16.61
CA PHE A 356 18.40 -14.56 16.44
C PHE A 356 17.60 -13.86 17.55
N SER A 357 17.90 -12.58 17.76
CA SER A 357 17.21 -11.76 18.77
C SER A 357 15.98 -11.07 18.22
N LEU A 358 14.92 -10.96 19.04
CA LEU A 358 13.74 -10.15 18.77
C LEU A 358 13.91 -8.72 19.29
N ASN A 359 13.27 -7.76 18.62
CA ASN A 359 13.04 -6.44 19.22
C ASN A 359 11.84 -6.55 20.16
N LEU A 360 12.09 -6.48 21.47
CA LEU A 360 11.10 -6.74 22.50
C LEU A 360 10.55 -5.47 23.16
N TRP A 361 11.06 -4.27 22.82
CA TRP A 361 10.73 -3.05 23.57
C TRP A 361 9.21 -2.77 23.60
N LYS A 362 8.53 -2.86 22.46
CA LYS A 362 7.08 -2.64 22.40
C LYS A 362 6.32 -3.80 23.03
N ALA A 363 6.72 -5.04 22.76
CA ALA A 363 6.12 -6.25 23.34
C ALA A 363 6.16 -6.22 24.88
N GLN A 364 7.31 -5.94 25.49
CA GLN A 364 7.48 -5.82 26.94
C GLN A 364 6.49 -4.80 27.55
N ASN A 365 6.38 -3.63 26.92
CA ASN A 365 5.46 -2.57 27.37
C ASN A 365 3.98 -3.00 27.24
N LEU A 366 3.61 -3.69 26.16
CA LEU A 366 2.26 -4.21 25.97
C LEU A 366 1.93 -5.29 27.01
N PHE A 367 2.86 -6.21 27.27
CA PHE A 367 2.70 -7.28 28.25
C PHE A 367 2.54 -6.75 29.67
N ILE A 368 3.36 -5.79 30.11
CA ILE A 368 3.24 -5.16 31.43
C ILE A 368 1.88 -4.48 31.58
N ARG A 369 1.45 -3.69 30.57
CA ARG A 369 0.14 -3.03 30.59
C ARG A 369 -1.01 -4.04 30.65
N ALA A 370 -0.92 -5.15 29.94
CA ALA A 370 -1.88 -6.25 30.04
C ALA A 370 -1.95 -6.76 31.47
N CYS A 371 -0.80 -7.16 32.03
CA CYS A 371 -0.71 -7.64 33.40
C CYS A 371 -1.34 -6.64 34.39
N GLU A 372 -1.00 -5.35 34.33
CA GLU A 372 -1.55 -4.33 35.22
C GLU A 372 -3.07 -4.21 35.12
N ARG A 373 -3.64 -4.40 33.93
CA ARG A 373 -5.05 -4.18 33.65
C ARG A 373 -5.93 -5.39 33.96
N ASN A 374 -5.50 -6.60 33.60
CA ASN A 374 -6.37 -7.78 33.61
C ASN A 374 -5.70 -9.07 34.11
N TRP A 375 -4.59 -9.02 34.85
CA TRP A 375 -3.93 -10.25 35.37
C TRP A 375 -4.86 -11.21 36.12
N TYR A 376 -5.90 -10.69 36.78
CA TYR A 376 -6.87 -11.49 37.54
C TYR A 376 -7.72 -12.41 36.66
N SER A 377 -7.75 -12.20 35.34
CA SER A 377 -8.39 -13.09 34.37
C SER A 377 -7.46 -14.18 33.87
N PHE A 378 -6.15 -14.14 34.18
CA PHE A 378 -5.20 -15.12 33.66
C PHE A 378 -5.37 -16.48 34.36
N GLY A 379 -5.85 -16.50 35.61
CA GLY A 379 -6.20 -17.73 36.31
C GLY A 379 -5.06 -18.76 36.33
N LYS A 380 -5.26 -19.90 35.65
CA LYS A 380 -4.26 -20.98 35.54
C LYS A 380 -3.08 -20.63 34.62
N ALA A 381 -3.17 -19.58 33.81
CA ALA A 381 -2.12 -19.16 32.89
C ALA A 381 -1.01 -18.31 33.53
N LEU A 382 -1.10 -17.98 34.83
CA LEU A 382 -0.08 -17.20 35.53
C LEU A 382 1.35 -17.79 35.42
N PRO A 383 1.57 -19.12 35.49
CA PRO A 383 2.90 -19.70 35.27
C PRO A 383 3.41 -19.48 33.84
N VAL A 384 2.53 -19.54 32.84
CA VAL A 384 2.88 -19.27 31.44
C VAL A 384 3.22 -17.78 31.26
N ALA A 385 2.48 -16.88 31.91
CA ALA A 385 2.79 -15.45 31.93
C ALA A 385 4.19 -15.16 32.52
N GLU A 386 4.58 -15.86 33.59
CA GLU A 386 5.93 -15.75 34.16
C GLU A 386 7.02 -16.29 33.23
N ALA A 387 6.73 -17.37 32.49
CA ALA A 387 7.64 -17.89 31.47
C ALA A 387 7.83 -16.89 30.30
N VAL A 388 6.74 -16.25 29.86
CA VAL A 388 6.76 -15.19 28.85
C VAL A 388 7.57 -13.99 29.34
N ALA A 389 7.34 -13.54 30.58
CA ALA A 389 8.10 -12.46 31.20
C ALA A 389 9.60 -12.78 31.24
N THR A 390 9.96 -13.99 31.67
CA THR A 390 11.35 -14.46 31.75
C THR A 390 12.00 -14.50 30.36
N SER A 391 11.28 -15.03 29.36
CA SER A 391 11.76 -15.13 27.98
C SER A 391 11.93 -13.76 27.31
N MET A 392 11.19 -12.74 27.80
CA MET A 392 11.38 -11.35 27.42
C MET A 392 12.42 -10.61 28.27
N ASN A 393 13.16 -11.28 29.15
CA ASN A 393 14.08 -10.64 30.11
C ASN A 393 13.43 -9.57 31.00
N LEU A 394 12.16 -9.75 31.36
CA LEU A 394 11.48 -8.92 32.35
C LEU A 394 11.75 -9.46 33.76
N ARG A 395 11.92 -8.55 34.72
CA ARG A 395 12.02 -8.95 36.13
C ARG A 395 10.63 -9.34 36.65
N LEU A 396 10.54 -10.53 37.24
CA LEU A 396 9.26 -11.08 37.74
C LEU A 396 8.66 -10.27 38.89
N ASP A 397 9.48 -9.51 39.61
CA ASP A 397 9.03 -8.60 40.66
C ASP A 397 8.20 -7.43 40.10
N LEU A 398 8.23 -7.16 38.79
CA LEU A 398 7.37 -6.16 38.14
C LEU A 398 5.93 -6.65 37.98
N LEU A 399 5.67 -7.95 38.13
CA LEU A 399 4.36 -8.53 37.85
C LEU A 399 3.36 -8.22 38.98
N PRO A 400 2.13 -7.77 38.66
CA PRO A 400 1.17 -7.32 39.67
C PRO A 400 0.84 -8.36 40.74
N TRP A 401 0.68 -9.63 40.37
CA TRP A 401 0.38 -10.71 41.33
C TRP A 401 1.55 -11.09 42.23
N ARG A 402 2.79 -10.73 41.86
CA ARG A 402 3.98 -10.88 42.72
C ARG A 402 4.14 -9.70 43.69
N ARG A 403 3.62 -8.51 43.32
CA ARG A 403 3.64 -7.29 44.17
C ARG A 403 2.43 -7.15 45.08
N ARG A 404 1.26 -7.56 44.60
CA ARG A 404 -0.06 -7.40 45.24
C ARG A 404 -0.86 -8.69 45.00
N PRO A 405 -0.74 -9.68 45.89
CA PRO A 405 -1.44 -10.96 45.72
C PRO A 405 -2.97 -10.83 45.84
N GLU A 406 -3.49 -9.73 46.38
CA GLU A 406 -4.93 -9.47 46.52
C GLU A 406 -5.50 -8.71 45.31
N ARG A 407 -6.66 -9.16 44.81
CA ARG A 407 -7.40 -8.51 43.71
C ARG A 407 -7.65 -7.03 44.06
N PRO A 408 -7.46 -6.07 43.14
CA PRO A 408 -7.93 -4.71 43.37
C PRO A 408 -9.47 -4.72 43.40
N GLY A 409 -10.05 -4.57 44.59
CA GLY A 409 -11.50 -4.48 44.82
C GLY A 409 -12.16 -5.67 45.55
N GLY A 410 -11.39 -6.50 46.26
CA GLY A 410 -11.91 -7.44 47.26
C GLY A 410 -12.06 -6.80 48.63
#